data_AF-A0A6U3B2T9-F1
#
_entry.id   AF-A0A6U3B2T9-F1
#
_cell.length_a   1.000
_cell.length_b   1.000
_cell.length_c   1.000
_cell.angle_alpha   90.00
_cell.angle_beta   90.00
_cell.angle_gamma   90.00
#
_symmetry.space_group_name_H-M   'P 1'
#
loop_
_entity.id
_entity.type
_entity.pdbx_description
1 polymer ?
#
loop_
_entity_poly.entity_id
_entity_poly.type
_entity_poly.pdbx_seq_one_letter_code
_entity_poly.pdbx_strand_id
1 'polypeptide(L)'
;MGNRQFKIAVSIDQEVCKAGQLVTGKVYLSIPRGTKGLSQFRGIHLLLNGTEHSVVAIKPGTIEYDQRKRSGKALIEKSAQTIVRADYPLVNLNGLKHGQYEYPFQLPLRDDLPGSIYCNLGSGEHSYCQIKYTLAAYIDHDGAPLPATQLRHEMSIKMKGAPSGPPGPAPISSQTELYPVTSCWLWKQGVISMGWRADRSVASPGDHIHVHCWGENQSRLKVEYISFQWIEHTQWRTESGNSNNSSTRNFSRILAEERQPIQGHQNWEAVKIPRTNHEALLQEHGSPTMLTTLTIPQDARDSYQGPLVEVKHSLLITVHTVGGMFSTTPESSSAVRITQRGAVSPSMSSSTATSEPVTAHATVVPAASAPSDFYDDNPSGPVMVQAEALPEDWTPVEADVVTLPLASAVVISDSVDVNPPITPLASAPDESLLFSSAASAAPDSKQMYGGSTAAAAAATPKSSLSASSTGTTGNVELDQLAQLAAECPENLAVVLEDPSWAERMRNLSPREYSQFVQAAGLGAAKSLAVGMGSSFQCKHVLACIWTLHDTSDRIRLLQDVAPLASDIRSKYAMIEEELSNEELTMFRSAVNHV
;
A
#
# COMPACT_ATOMS: atom_id res chain seq x y z
N MET A 1 -32.66 -38.18 10.38
CA MET A 1 -31.41 -38.68 11.01
C MET A 1 -30.27 -37.83 10.46
N GLY A 2 -29.83 -36.81 11.19
CA GLY A 2 -28.68 -36.01 10.77
C GLY A 2 -27.40 -36.81 11.00
N ASN A 3 -26.59 -37.00 9.95
CA ASN A 3 -25.25 -37.54 10.11
C ASN A 3 -24.48 -36.57 11.01
N ARG A 4 -24.23 -36.94 12.27
CA ARG A 4 -23.32 -36.19 13.14
C ARG A 4 -21.94 -36.29 12.51
N GLN A 5 -21.48 -35.20 11.92
CA GLN A 5 -20.19 -35.13 11.23
C GLN A 5 -19.06 -35.08 12.28
N PHE A 6 -17.92 -35.68 11.94
CA PHE A 6 -16.67 -35.47 12.65
C PHE A 6 -16.35 -33.97 12.72
N LYS A 7 -15.74 -33.54 13.82
CA LYS A 7 -15.21 -32.18 13.93
C LYS A 7 -13.71 -32.24 14.17
N ILE A 8 -12.95 -31.55 13.33
CA ILE A 8 -11.53 -31.29 13.54
C ILE A 8 -11.36 -29.77 13.71
N ALA A 9 -10.47 -29.35 14.59
CA ALA A 9 -10.11 -27.94 14.76
C ALA A 9 -8.62 -27.79 15.03
N VAL A 10 -8.04 -26.66 14.62
CA VAL A 10 -6.66 -26.30 14.91
C VAL A 10 -6.63 -24.94 15.60
N SER A 11 -5.82 -24.84 16.67
CA SER A 11 -5.53 -23.58 17.34
C SER A 11 -4.03 -23.41 17.51
N ILE A 12 -3.58 -22.16 17.54
CA ILE A 12 -2.23 -21.77 17.93
C ILE A 12 -2.30 -20.86 19.14
N ASP A 13 -1.25 -20.86 19.94
CA ASP A 13 -1.20 -20.06 21.17
C ASP A 13 -0.83 -18.60 20.88
N GLN A 14 -0.29 -18.32 19.69
CA GLN A 14 0.16 -16.99 19.28
C GLN A 14 -0.82 -16.33 18.29
N GLU A 15 -1.17 -15.06 18.49
CA GLU A 15 -1.97 -14.31 17.50
C GLU A 15 -1.14 -13.92 16.26
N VAL A 16 0.15 -13.64 16.47
CA VAL A 16 1.10 -13.22 15.44
C VAL A 16 2.37 -14.04 15.56
N CYS A 17 2.72 -14.72 14.48
CA CYS A 17 3.93 -15.54 14.39
C CYS A 17 5.05 -14.75 13.71
N LYS A 18 6.30 -14.98 14.10
CA LYS A 18 7.48 -14.41 13.44
C LYS A 18 8.17 -15.49 12.62
N ALA A 19 8.76 -15.13 11.48
CA ALA A 19 9.70 -16.02 10.78
C ALA A 19 10.80 -16.49 11.75
N GLY A 20 11.15 -17.77 11.67
CA GLY A 20 12.10 -18.43 12.58
C GLY A 20 11.56 -18.79 13.97
N GLN A 21 10.33 -18.41 14.30
CA GLN A 21 9.74 -18.72 15.60
C GLN A 21 9.23 -20.17 15.65
N LEU A 22 9.31 -20.77 16.84
CA LEU A 22 8.58 -21.98 17.17
C LEU A 22 7.11 -21.64 17.47
N VAL A 23 6.20 -22.09 16.61
CA VAL A 23 4.74 -21.95 16.81
C VAL A 23 4.24 -23.13 17.62
N THR A 24 3.44 -22.87 18.64
CA THR A 24 2.84 -23.90 19.50
C THR A 24 1.33 -23.86 19.38
N GLY A 25 0.71 -25.03 19.49
CA GLY A 25 -0.74 -25.12 19.36
C GLY A 25 -1.27 -26.53 19.60
N LYS A 26 -2.56 -26.71 19.32
CA LYS A 26 -3.28 -27.96 19.49
C LYS A 26 -4.17 -28.24 18.30
N VAL A 27 -4.31 -29.53 17.95
CA VAL A 27 -5.36 -30.03 17.07
C VAL A 27 -6.39 -30.78 17.90
N TYR A 28 -7.65 -30.40 17.78
CA TYR A 28 -8.78 -31.02 18.44
C TYR A 28 -9.51 -31.92 17.45
N LEU A 29 -9.91 -33.11 17.91
CA LEU A 29 -10.71 -34.04 17.11
C LEU A 29 -11.85 -34.61 17.95
N SER A 30 -13.08 -34.44 17.48
CA SER A 30 -14.29 -34.99 18.08
C SER A 30 -14.96 -35.98 17.14
N ILE A 31 -15.20 -37.18 17.66
CA ILE A 31 -15.71 -38.34 16.93
C ILE A 31 -16.98 -38.80 17.60
N PRO A 32 -18.16 -38.53 17.00
CA PRO A 32 -19.44 -38.95 17.55
C PRO A 32 -19.53 -40.47 17.72
N ARG A 33 -20.29 -40.91 18.71
CA ARG A 33 -20.69 -42.33 18.81
C ARG A 33 -21.48 -42.74 17.58
N GLY A 34 -21.27 -43.99 17.12
CA GLY A 34 -21.96 -44.56 15.95
C GLY A 34 -21.32 -44.23 14.60
N THR A 35 -20.19 -43.52 14.61
CA THR A 35 -19.46 -43.20 13.38
C THR A 35 -18.79 -44.46 12.80
N LYS A 36 -19.09 -44.75 11.53
CA LYS A 36 -18.58 -45.93 10.80
C LYS A 36 -17.29 -45.58 10.04
N GLY A 37 -16.50 -46.60 9.69
CA GLY A 37 -15.32 -46.42 8.84
C GLY A 37 -14.10 -45.83 9.54
N LEU A 38 -14.06 -45.80 10.89
CA LEU A 38 -12.94 -45.24 11.65
C LEU A 38 -11.58 -45.91 11.37
N SER A 39 -11.60 -47.16 10.90
CA SER A 39 -10.40 -47.91 10.52
C SER A 39 -9.74 -47.42 9.23
N GLN A 40 -10.42 -46.56 8.46
CA GLN A 40 -9.88 -46.00 7.21
C GLN A 40 -8.98 -44.78 7.47
N PHE A 41 -9.01 -44.20 8.67
CA PHE A 41 -8.16 -43.07 9.01
C PHE A 41 -6.75 -43.54 9.34
N ARG A 42 -5.76 -42.95 8.67
CA ARG A 42 -4.34 -43.30 8.77
C ARG A 42 -3.56 -42.37 9.67
N GLY A 43 -3.90 -41.09 9.68
CA GLY A 43 -3.12 -40.10 10.41
C GLY A 43 -3.79 -38.75 10.47
N ILE A 44 -3.30 -37.90 11.37
CA ILE A 44 -3.65 -36.48 11.42
C ILE A 44 -2.42 -35.70 10.99
N HIS A 45 -2.63 -34.75 10.10
CA HIS A 45 -1.61 -33.94 9.48
C HIS A 45 -1.86 -32.46 9.73
N LEU A 46 -0.77 -31.70 9.75
CA LEU A 46 -0.76 -30.26 9.82
C LEU A 46 -0.12 -29.70 8.55
N LEU A 47 -0.85 -28.91 7.78
CA LEU A 47 -0.38 -28.28 6.56
C LEU A 47 -0.20 -26.78 6.78
N LEU A 48 1.05 -26.33 6.74
CA LEU A 48 1.39 -24.92 6.62
C LEU A 48 1.44 -24.54 5.14
N ASN A 49 0.65 -23.55 4.75
CA ASN A 49 0.62 -23.02 3.39
C ASN A 49 0.77 -21.49 3.40
N GLY A 50 1.79 -20.98 2.73
CA GLY A 50 2.02 -19.55 2.51
C GLY A 50 1.90 -19.25 1.03
N THR A 51 1.02 -18.32 0.68
CA THR A 51 0.73 -17.97 -0.71
C THR A 51 0.79 -16.47 -0.91
N GLU A 52 1.45 -16.06 -1.98
CA GLU A 52 1.35 -14.75 -2.58
C GLU A 52 0.18 -14.77 -3.57
N HIS A 53 -0.74 -13.82 -3.47
CA HIS A 53 -1.95 -13.74 -4.28
C HIS A 53 -2.09 -12.34 -4.85
N SER A 54 -2.37 -12.24 -6.14
CA SER A 54 -2.63 -10.98 -6.83
C SER A 54 -3.92 -11.06 -7.63
N VAL A 55 -4.68 -9.97 -7.60
CA VAL A 55 -5.88 -9.78 -8.39
C VAL A 55 -5.80 -8.43 -9.08
N VAL A 56 -6.04 -8.44 -10.38
CA VAL A 56 -6.09 -7.23 -11.19
C VAL A 56 -7.43 -7.20 -11.92
N ALA A 57 -8.26 -6.22 -11.56
CA ALA A 57 -9.46 -5.90 -12.32
C ALA A 57 -9.04 -5.05 -13.52
N ILE A 58 -9.21 -5.58 -14.72
CA ILE A 58 -8.99 -4.88 -15.98
C ILE A 58 -10.33 -4.25 -16.34
N LYS A 59 -10.37 -2.91 -16.31
CA LYS A 59 -11.48 -2.18 -16.90
C LYS A 59 -11.46 -2.55 -18.38
N PRO A 60 -12.58 -3.06 -18.95
CA PRO A 60 -12.63 -3.34 -20.37
C PRO A 60 -12.18 -2.08 -21.07
N GLY A 61 -11.04 -2.14 -21.74
CA GLY A 61 -10.47 -0.97 -22.38
C GLY A 61 -11.51 -0.38 -23.31
N THR A 62 -11.51 0.94 -23.43
CA THR A 62 -12.23 1.69 -24.46
C THR A 62 -11.63 1.36 -25.84
N ILE A 63 -11.49 0.07 -26.16
CA ILE A 63 -11.19 -0.37 -27.51
C ILE A 63 -12.48 -0.09 -28.27
N GLU A 64 -12.40 0.95 -29.08
CA GLU A 64 -13.46 1.63 -29.82
C GLU A 64 -14.17 0.75 -30.87
N TYR A 65 -14.05 -0.57 -30.81
CA TYR A 65 -14.56 -1.48 -31.82
C TYR A 65 -15.80 -2.25 -31.36
N ASP A 66 -16.90 -1.88 -32.03
CA ASP A 66 -18.20 -2.52 -32.12
C ASP A 66 -19.16 -2.43 -30.91
N GLN A 67 -20.11 -1.52 -31.07
CA GLN A 67 -21.22 -1.12 -30.19
C GLN A 67 -22.26 -2.23 -29.87
N ARG A 68 -21.87 -3.49 -29.75
CA ARG A 68 -22.81 -4.52 -29.26
C ARG A 68 -22.84 -4.53 -27.73
N LYS A 69 -23.72 -3.68 -27.21
CA LYS A 69 -24.28 -3.59 -25.85
C LYS A 69 -24.36 -4.93 -25.09
N ARG A 70 -23.23 -5.45 -24.63
CA ARG A 70 -23.17 -6.40 -23.53
C ARG A 70 -22.50 -5.67 -22.40
N SER A 71 -23.20 -5.55 -21.27
CA SER A 71 -22.65 -5.10 -20.00
C SER A 71 -21.36 -5.89 -19.73
N GLY A 72 -20.21 -5.31 -20.06
CA GLY A 72 -18.92 -5.95 -19.94
C GLY A 72 -18.63 -6.15 -18.47
N LYS A 73 -18.78 -7.37 -17.97
CA LYS A 73 -18.25 -7.74 -16.66
C LYS A 73 -16.75 -7.42 -16.70
N ALA A 74 -16.26 -6.71 -15.69
CA ALA A 74 -14.82 -6.43 -15.57
C ALA A 74 -14.05 -7.75 -15.67
N LEU A 75 -13.03 -7.78 -16.51
CA LEU A 75 -12.15 -8.94 -16.61
C LEU A 75 -11.29 -8.95 -15.34
N ILE A 76 -11.42 -10.00 -14.54
CA ILE A 76 -10.66 -10.16 -13.30
C ILE A 76 -9.59 -11.21 -13.56
N GLU A 77 -8.33 -10.78 -13.62
CA GLU A 77 -7.18 -11.68 -13.64
C GLU A 77 -6.75 -11.99 -12.20
N LYS A 78 -6.39 -13.25 -11.95
CA LYS A 78 -5.94 -13.73 -10.65
C LYS A 78 -4.69 -14.56 -10.84
N SER A 79 -3.71 -14.37 -9.96
CA SER A 79 -2.51 -15.21 -9.90
C SER A 79 -2.18 -15.53 -8.46
N ALA A 80 -1.60 -16.72 -8.24
CA ALA A 80 -1.20 -17.17 -6.93
C ALA A 80 0.11 -17.94 -7.04
N GLN A 81 1.07 -17.60 -6.19
CA GLN A 81 2.36 -18.25 -6.09
C GLN A 81 2.53 -18.83 -4.69
N THR A 82 2.93 -20.10 -4.62
CA THR A 82 3.22 -20.74 -3.32
C THR A 82 4.60 -20.31 -2.84
N ILE A 83 4.66 -19.71 -1.65
CA ILE A 83 5.90 -19.33 -0.96
C ILE A 83 6.42 -20.53 -0.15
N VAL A 84 5.52 -21.16 0.60
CA VAL A 84 5.83 -22.34 1.43
C VAL A 84 4.63 -23.27 1.44
N ARG A 85 4.90 -24.58 1.31
CA ARG A 85 3.91 -25.62 1.54
C ARG A 85 4.61 -26.77 2.25
N ALA A 86 4.25 -27.01 3.50
CA ALA A 86 4.85 -28.04 4.32
C ALA A 86 3.77 -28.83 5.05
N ASP A 87 3.80 -30.14 4.86
CA ASP A 87 2.86 -31.11 5.43
C ASP A 87 3.58 -31.91 6.51
N TYR A 88 3.05 -31.86 7.73
CA TYR A 88 3.66 -32.44 8.92
C TYR A 88 2.73 -33.52 9.51
N PRO A 89 3.15 -34.79 9.54
CA PRO A 89 2.39 -35.82 10.24
C PRO A 89 2.45 -35.57 11.75
N LEU A 90 1.29 -35.38 12.38
CA LEU A 90 1.18 -35.22 13.83
C LEU A 90 1.09 -36.57 14.53
N VAL A 91 0.20 -37.44 14.07
CA VAL A 91 -0.01 -38.76 14.66
C VAL A 91 -0.40 -39.77 13.59
N ASN A 92 0.13 -40.98 13.70
CA ASN A 92 -0.33 -42.14 12.93
C ASN A 92 -1.42 -42.85 13.73
N LEU A 93 -2.60 -42.97 13.13
CA LEU A 93 -3.79 -43.54 13.75
C LEU A 93 -3.88 -45.03 13.43
N ASN A 94 -3.72 -45.87 14.45
CA ASN A 94 -3.92 -47.32 14.34
C ASN A 94 -5.26 -47.73 14.97
N GLY A 95 -6.36 -47.37 14.31
CA GLY A 95 -7.71 -47.68 14.76
C GLY A 95 -8.26 -46.63 15.73
N LEU A 96 -8.89 -45.61 15.16
CA LEU A 96 -9.50 -44.51 15.89
C LEU A 96 -10.79 -44.97 16.59
N LYS A 97 -10.98 -44.59 17.85
CA LYS A 97 -12.22 -44.86 18.60
C LYS A 97 -13.09 -43.60 18.63
N HIS A 98 -14.34 -43.74 19.08
CA HIS A 98 -15.18 -42.57 19.35
C HIS A 98 -14.66 -41.85 20.60
N GLY A 99 -14.78 -40.52 20.63
CA GLY A 99 -14.25 -39.71 21.73
C GLY A 99 -13.82 -38.32 21.29
N GLN A 100 -13.20 -37.59 22.23
CA GLN A 100 -12.57 -36.29 22.03
C GLN A 100 -11.07 -36.43 22.26
N TYR A 101 -10.27 -35.86 21.37
CA TYR A 101 -8.82 -36.01 21.34
C TYR A 101 -8.14 -34.66 21.19
N GLU A 102 -6.98 -34.52 21.82
CA GLU A 102 -6.09 -33.38 21.68
C GLU A 102 -4.69 -33.80 21.29
N TYR A 103 -4.17 -33.13 20.25
CA TYR A 103 -2.84 -33.37 19.70
C TYR A 103 -2.03 -32.08 19.76
N PRO A 104 -1.24 -31.85 20.83
CA PRO A 104 -0.36 -30.70 20.93
C PRO A 104 0.79 -30.79 19.94
N PHE A 105 1.17 -29.66 19.34
CA PHE A 105 2.26 -29.59 18.36
C PHE A 105 3.20 -28.42 18.62
N GLN A 106 4.43 -28.57 18.15
CA GLN A 106 5.41 -27.49 18.04
C GLN A 106 5.96 -27.46 16.60
N LEU A 107 5.75 -26.34 15.91
CA LEU A 107 6.07 -26.15 14.50
C LEU A 107 7.13 -25.05 14.34
N PRO A 108 8.38 -25.39 13.99
CA PRO A 108 9.40 -24.38 13.70
C PRO A 108 9.12 -23.73 12.34
N LEU A 109 8.99 -22.41 12.31
CA LEU A 109 8.85 -21.63 11.09
C LEU A 109 10.21 -21.37 10.46
N ARG A 110 10.26 -21.26 9.13
CA ARG A 110 11.49 -20.88 8.41
C ARG A 110 11.85 -19.42 8.69
N ASP A 111 13.15 -19.13 8.69
CA ASP A 111 13.72 -17.80 8.90
C ASP A 111 13.59 -16.88 7.69
N ASP A 112 13.14 -17.37 6.53
CA ASP A 112 13.07 -16.60 5.29
C ASP A 112 11.63 -16.24 4.87
N LEU A 113 10.64 -16.50 5.73
CA LEU A 113 9.25 -16.23 5.43
C LEU A 113 8.98 -14.71 5.45
N PRO A 114 8.35 -14.15 4.39
CA PRO A 114 7.91 -12.75 4.41
C PRO A 114 6.74 -12.53 5.37
N GLY A 115 6.56 -11.28 5.81
CA GLY A 115 5.39 -10.88 6.59
C GLY A 115 4.09 -11.01 5.80
N SER A 116 2.96 -11.06 6.51
CA SER A 116 1.65 -10.95 5.89
C SER A 116 1.43 -9.55 5.34
N ILE A 117 1.00 -9.46 4.08
CA ILE A 117 0.76 -8.19 3.37
C ILE A 117 -0.66 -8.18 2.84
N TYR A 118 -1.32 -7.03 2.88
CA TYR A 118 -2.58 -6.79 2.17
C TYR A 118 -2.60 -5.35 1.63
N CYS A 119 -2.88 -5.20 0.34
CA CYS A 119 -3.01 -3.92 -0.33
C CYS A 119 -4.19 -3.95 -1.32
N ASN A 120 -4.98 -2.87 -1.32
CA ASN A 120 -6.19 -2.68 -2.11
C ASN A 120 -6.15 -1.24 -2.69
N LEU A 121 -6.59 -1.06 -3.94
CA LEU A 121 -6.65 0.23 -4.65
C LEU A 121 -7.81 1.17 -4.21
N GLY A 122 -8.63 0.79 -3.24
CA GLY A 122 -9.71 1.61 -2.66
C GLY A 122 -11.12 1.13 -3.00
N SER A 123 -12.12 1.88 -2.55
CA SER A 123 -13.55 1.54 -2.63
C SER A 123 -14.07 1.59 -4.07
N GLY A 124 -13.95 0.48 -4.81
CA GLY A 124 -14.60 0.32 -6.11
C GLY A 124 -13.80 -0.50 -7.12
N GLU A 125 -12.51 -0.72 -6.89
CA GLU A 125 -11.69 -1.59 -7.74
C GLU A 125 -11.47 -2.95 -7.06
N HIS A 126 -11.76 -4.04 -7.76
CA HIS A 126 -11.50 -5.40 -7.27
C HIS A 126 -10.02 -5.81 -7.37
N SER A 127 -9.10 -4.84 -7.47
CA SER A 127 -7.66 -5.06 -7.61
C SER A 127 -6.99 -5.04 -6.23
N TYR A 128 -6.37 -6.14 -5.85
CA TYR A 128 -5.66 -6.25 -4.58
C TYR A 128 -4.48 -7.23 -4.68
N CYS A 129 -3.56 -7.13 -3.73
CA CYS A 129 -2.55 -8.15 -3.51
C CYS A 129 -2.48 -8.56 -2.04
N GLN A 130 -2.05 -9.80 -1.80
CA GLN A 130 -2.01 -10.37 -0.46
C GLN A 130 -0.88 -11.40 -0.33
N ILE A 131 -0.16 -11.38 0.79
CA ILE A 131 0.64 -12.50 1.27
C ILE A 131 -0.09 -13.10 2.46
N LYS A 132 -0.59 -14.33 2.31
CA LYS A 132 -1.42 -15.00 3.31
C LYS A 132 -0.80 -16.32 3.72
N TYR A 133 -0.83 -16.60 5.01
CA TYR A 133 -0.45 -17.89 5.57
C TYR A 133 -1.67 -18.57 6.18
N THR A 134 -1.80 -19.87 5.94
CA THR A 134 -2.84 -20.69 6.53
C THR A 134 -2.24 -21.96 7.12
N LEU A 135 -2.81 -22.38 8.23
CA LEU A 135 -2.49 -23.61 8.91
C LEU A 135 -3.75 -24.46 8.92
N ALA A 136 -3.65 -25.66 8.36
CA ALA A 136 -4.77 -26.57 8.26
C ALA A 136 -4.47 -27.89 8.95
N ALA A 137 -5.36 -28.36 9.79
CA ALA A 137 -5.35 -29.73 10.28
C ALA A 137 -6.32 -30.56 9.45
N TYR A 138 -5.89 -31.74 9.01
CA TYR A 138 -6.73 -32.68 8.29
C TYR A 138 -6.42 -34.13 8.67
N ILE A 139 -7.37 -35.03 8.40
CA ILE A 139 -7.21 -36.46 8.64
C ILE A 139 -6.96 -37.16 7.29
N ASP A 140 -5.85 -37.88 7.19
CA ASP A 140 -5.56 -38.76 6.07
C ASP A 140 -6.39 -40.03 6.16
N HIS A 141 -6.96 -40.48 5.03
CA HIS A 141 -7.77 -41.69 4.98
C HIS A 141 -7.59 -42.48 3.68
N ASP A 142 -7.72 -43.79 3.80
CA ASP A 142 -7.63 -44.73 2.68
C ASP A 142 -8.62 -44.43 1.56
N GLY A 143 -8.12 -44.22 0.35
CA GLY A 143 -8.94 -44.09 -0.84
C GLY A 143 -9.51 -42.69 -1.11
N ALA A 144 -9.06 -41.64 -0.40
CA ALA A 144 -9.34 -40.25 -0.80
C ALA A 144 -8.70 -39.93 -2.16
N PRO A 145 -9.46 -39.63 -3.21
CA PRO A 145 -8.91 -38.87 -4.30
C PRO A 145 -8.82 -37.40 -3.85
N LEU A 146 -7.59 -36.93 -3.59
CA LEU A 146 -7.23 -35.52 -3.39
C LEU A 146 -7.71 -34.86 -2.07
N PRO A 147 -6.97 -33.83 -1.58
CA PRO A 147 -7.24 -33.17 -0.29
C PRO A 147 -8.58 -32.43 -0.18
N ALA A 148 -9.33 -32.25 -1.28
CA ALA A 148 -10.58 -31.49 -1.28
C ALA A 148 -11.76 -32.20 -0.61
N THR A 149 -11.66 -33.51 -0.37
CA THR A 149 -12.71 -34.31 0.30
C THR A 149 -12.39 -34.63 1.75
N GLN A 150 -11.23 -34.19 2.25
CA GLN A 150 -10.78 -34.48 3.60
C GLN A 150 -11.50 -33.61 4.63
N LEU A 151 -11.80 -34.20 5.80
CA LEU A 151 -12.19 -33.46 6.99
C LEU A 151 -11.03 -32.54 7.36
N ARG A 152 -11.21 -31.23 7.16
CA ARG A 152 -10.18 -30.22 7.30
C ARG A 152 -10.73 -29.02 8.06
N HIS A 153 -9.92 -28.51 8.97
CA HIS A 153 -10.09 -27.17 9.52
C HIS A 153 -8.88 -26.34 9.13
N GLU A 154 -9.12 -25.12 8.66
CA GLU A 154 -8.08 -24.17 8.26
C GLU A 154 -8.22 -22.88 9.05
N MET A 155 -7.11 -22.33 9.52
CA MET A 155 -7.04 -21.02 10.13
C MET A 155 -6.00 -20.15 9.42
N SER A 156 -6.21 -18.83 9.42
CA SER A 156 -5.23 -17.88 8.88
C SER A 156 -4.26 -17.45 9.98
N ILE A 157 -2.98 -17.37 9.66
CA ILE A 157 -1.92 -16.93 10.57
C ILE A 157 -1.38 -15.58 10.10
N LYS A 158 -1.26 -14.62 11.02
CA LYS A 158 -0.55 -13.36 10.77
C LYS A 158 0.95 -13.60 10.96
N MET A 159 1.72 -13.39 9.89
CA MET A 159 3.18 -13.53 9.91
C MET A 159 3.86 -12.17 9.98
N LYS A 160 4.92 -12.08 10.78
CA LYS A 160 5.93 -11.01 10.72
C LYS A 160 7.15 -11.55 9.99
N GLY A 161 7.64 -10.79 9.02
CA GLY A 161 8.81 -11.17 8.25
C GLY A 161 10.04 -11.29 9.13
N ALA A 162 11.02 -12.06 8.68
CA ALA A 162 12.32 -12.06 9.34
C ALA A 162 12.96 -10.68 9.24
N PRO A 163 13.77 -10.29 10.25
CA PRO A 163 14.61 -9.11 10.15
C PRO A 163 15.60 -9.30 9.00
N SER A 164 15.24 -8.79 7.83
CA SER A 164 15.99 -9.00 6.60
C SER A 164 17.07 -7.93 6.46
N GLY A 165 18.18 -8.08 7.19
CA GLY A 165 19.35 -7.25 6.96
C GLY A 165 20.50 -7.46 7.93
N PRO A 166 21.72 -7.09 7.52
CA PRO A 166 22.87 -7.04 8.42
C PRO A 166 22.56 -6.14 9.64
N PRO A 167 23.11 -6.48 10.82
CA PRO A 167 22.85 -5.75 12.05
C PRO A 167 23.44 -4.35 11.98
N GLY A 168 22.59 -3.36 11.71
CA GLY A 168 22.90 -1.95 11.82
C GLY A 168 22.32 -1.15 10.65
N PRO A 169 21.37 -0.23 10.91
CA PRO A 169 20.90 0.64 9.86
C PRO A 169 22.04 1.62 9.52
N ALA A 170 22.71 1.40 8.40
CA ALA A 170 23.70 2.36 7.92
C ALA A 170 22.97 3.68 7.61
N PRO A 171 23.57 4.84 7.94
CA PRO A 171 23.03 6.12 7.52
C PRO A 171 23.01 6.16 5.99
N ILE A 172 21.99 6.80 5.44
CA ILE A 172 21.90 7.06 4.01
C ILE A 172 22.08 8.55 3.78
N SER A 173 22.71 8.90 2.67
CA SER A 173 22.92 10.29 2.31
C SER A 173 22.95 10.45 0.81
N SER A 174 22.44 11.58 0.34
CA SER A 174 22.76 12.09 -0.97
C SER A 174 23.85 13.15 -0.85
N GLN A 175 24.79 13.13 -1.79
CA GLN A 175 25.77 14.20 -1.89
C GLN A 175 25.08 15.50 -2.31
N THR A 176 25.76 16.63 -2.14
CA THR A 176 25.25 17.90 -2.65
C THR A 176 25.18 17.85 -4.17
N GLU A 177 23.97 17.93 -4.71
CA GLU A 177 23.70 17.99 -6.14
C GLU A 177 23.21 19.39 -6.53
N LEU A 178 23.37 19.74 -7.81
CA LEU A 178 22.97 21.02 -8.38
C LEU A 178 21.72 20.85 -9.23
N TYR A 179 20.64 21.53 -8.85
CA TYR A 179 19.34 21.47 -9.51
C TYR A 179 19.06 22.79 -10.24
N PRO A 180 19.02 22.81 -11.58
CA PRO A 180 18.72 24.02 -12.32
C PRO A 180 17.26 24.45 -12.09
N VAL A 181 17.09 25.72 -11.72
CA VAL A 181 15.77 26.33 -11.50
C VAL A 181 15.40 27.16 -12.71
N THR A 182 14.27 26.84 -13.34
CA THR A 182 13.70 27.61 -14.46
C THR A 182 12.31 28.11 -14.08
N SER A 183 11.95 29.32 -14.51
CA SER A 183 10.59 29.85 -14.45
C SER A 183 10.04 29.92 -15.87
N CYS A 184 8.91 29.28 -16.12
CA CYS A 184 8.43 28.90 -17.45
C CYS A 184 9.47 28.05 -18.22
N TRP A 185 9.07 27.45 -19.34
CA TRP A 185 9.92 26.55 -20.14
C TRP A 185 11.23 27.17 -20.69
N LEU A 186 11.49 28.47 -20.51
CA LEU A 186 12.58 29.19 -21.20
C LEU A 186 13.48 30.07 -20.31
N TRP A 187 13.05 30.48 -19.10
CA TRP A 187 13.86 31.43 -18.31
C TRP A 187 14.61 30.74 -17.17
N LYS A 188 15.93 30.63 -17.31
CA LYS A 188 16.82 30.18 -16.23
C LYS A 188 16.80 31.19 -15.10
N GLN A 189 16.41 30.74 -13.90
CA GLN A 189 16.34 31.55 -12.68
C GLN A 189 17.54 31.34 -11.76
N GLY A 190 18.33 30.30 -11.97
CA GLY A 190 19.55 29.99 -11.24
C GLY A 190 19.64 28.52 -10.92
N VAL A 191 20.26 28.18 -9.79
CA VAL A 191 20.48 26.79 -9.35
C VAL A 191 20.18 26.70 -7.86
N ILE A 192 19.63 25.58 -7.42
CA ILE A 192 19.56 25.20 -6.00
C ILE A 192 20.55 24.07 -5.80
N SER A 193 21.43 24.19 -4.81
CA SER A 193 22.28 23.09 -4.35
C SER A 193 21.64 22.43 -3.14
N MET A 194 21.56 21.11 -3.13
CA MET A 194 20.95 20.38 -2.02
C MET A 194 21.63 19.03 -1.81
N GLY A 195 21.92 18.71 -0.54
CA GLY A 195 22.32 17.40 -0.08
C GLY A 195 21.60 17.06 1.21
N TRP A 196 21.54 15.78 1.56
CA TRP A 196 20.82 15.34 2.76
C TRP A 196 21.38 14.04 3.31
N ARG A 197 21.08 13.76 4.58
CA ARG A 197 21.46 12.54 5.29
C ARG A 197 20.36 12.13 6.25
N ALA A 198 19.91 10.88 6.17
CA ALA A 198 19.11 10.26 7.21
C ALA A 198 19.99 9.41 8.13
N ASP A 199 19.64 9.35 9.41
CA ASP A 199 20.33 8.56 10.42
C ASP A 199 20.31 7.04 10.12
N ARG A 200 19.28 6.57 9.40
CA ARG A 200 19.09 5.16 9.06
C ARG A 200 18.44 4.93 7.68
N SER A 201 18.90 3.88 6.98
CA SER A 201 18.29 3.32 5.75
C SER A 201 17.07 2.43 6.01
N VAL A 202 17.02 1.84 7.21
CA VAL A 202 16.02 0.84 7.58
C VAL A 202 15.23 1.35 8.77
N ALA A 203 13.92 1.41 8.59
CA ALA A 203 12.95 1.80 9.61
C ALA A 203 12.02 0.64 9.97
N SER A 204 11.35 0.76 11.10
CA SER A 204 10.21 -0.07 11.51
C SER A 204 8.96 0.80 11.64
N PRO A 205 7.75 0.22 11.51
CA PRO A 205 6.53 0.94 11.85
C PRO A 205 6.60 1.52 13.27
N GLY A 206 6.28 2.81 13.41
CA GLY A 206 6.41 3.57 14.66
C GLY A 206 7.78 4.22 14.91
N ASP A 207 8.79 3.97 14.06
CA ASP A 207 10.09 4.63 14.22
C ASP A 207 10.04 6.13 13.90
N HIS A 208 10.94 6.88 14.53
CA HIS A 208 11.24 8.28 14.23
C HIS A 208 12.58 8.39 13.49
N ILE A 209 12.58 8.87 12.26
CA ILE A 209 13.77 8.99 11.39
C ILE A 209 14.22 10.45 11.37
N HIS A 210 15.47 10.70 11.72
CA HIS A 210 16.03 12.04 11.68
C HIS A 210 16.68 12.28 10.32
N VAL A 211 16.23 13.34 9.63
CA VAL A 211 16.76 13.73 8.32
C VAL A 211 17.40 15.11 8.43
N HIS A 212 18.69 15.17 8.10
CA HIS A 212 19.46 16.40 7.97
C HIS A 212 19.48 16.81 6.51
N CYS A 213 19.08 18.04 6.20
CA CYS A 213 19.17 18.63 4.87
C CYS A 213 20.09 19.86 4.91
N TRP A 214 20.93 20.00 3.90
CA TRP A 214 21.77 21.18 3.71
C TRP A 214 21.73 21.61 2.25
N GLY A 215 22.00 22.89 2.02
CA GLY A 215 21.95 23.43 0.67
C GLY A 215 22.04 24.94 0.66
N GLU A 216 21.97 25.47 -0.55
CA GLU A 216 21.96 26.89 -0.84
C GLU A 216 21.08 27.14 -2.05
N ASN A 217 20.21 28.15 -1.94
CA ASN A 217 19.42 28.67 -3.04
C ASN A 217 20.19 29.77 -3.77
N GLN A 218 20.65 29.49 -4.98
CA GLN A 218 21.25 30.50 -5.87
C GLN A 218 20.34 30.89 -7.01
N SER A 219 19.04 30.60 -6.86
CA SER A 219 18.03 31.05 -7.78
C SER A 219 17.44 32.38 -7.33
N ARG A 220 16.81 33.06 -8.29
CA ARG A 220 15.99 34.26 -8.04
C ARG A 220 14.63 33.92 -7.44
N LEU A 221 14.23 32.65 -7.44
CA LEU A 221 12.97 32.21 -6.86
C LEU A 221 13.15 31.99 -5.36
N LYS A 222 12.19 32.47 -4.59
CA LYS A 222 12.15 32.24 -3.14
C LYS A 222 11.77 30.79 -2.88
N VAL A 223 12.52 30.08 -2.05
CA VAL A 223 12.09 28.78 -1.53
C VAL A 223 11.06 29.03 -0.43
N GLU A 224 9.91 28.38 -0.53
CA GLU A 224 8.82 28.50 0.44
C GLU A 224 9.04 27.54 1.61
N TYR A 225 9.25 26.26 1.30
CA TYR A 225 9.53 25.19 2.25
C TYR A 225 10.26 24.03 1.59
N ILE A 226 10.83 23.14 2.40
CA ILE A 226 11.37 21.85 1.97
C ILE A 226 10.45 20.77 2.53
N SER A 227 9.95 19.88 1.67
CA SER A 227 9.15 18.73 2.10
C SER A 227 9.99 17.47 2.15
N PHE A 228 9.78 16.69 3.21
CA PHE A 228 10.40 15.40 3.44
C PHE A 228 9.29 14.37 3.43
N GLN A 229 9.35 13.43 2.50
CA GLN A 229 8.29 12.44 2.29
C GLN A 229 8.88 11.03 2.32
N TRP A 230 8.28 10.16 3.13
CA TRP A 230 8.54 8.73 3.05
C TRP A 230 7.41 8.09 2.26
N ILE A 231 7.72 7.53 1.09
CA ILE A 231 6.72 7.04 0.14
C ILE A 231 6.79 5.51 0.08
N GLU A 232 5.63 4.86 0.14
CA GLU A 232 5.47 3.42 -0.12
C GLU A 232 4.93 3.22 -1.53
N HIS A 233 5.64 2.44 -2.33
CA HIS A 233 5.27 2.03 -3.67
C HIS A 233 4.98 0.53 -3.67
N THR A 234 3.72 0.16 -3.90
CA THR A 234 3.28 -1.23 -4.01
C THR A 234 2.96 -1.54 -5.46
N GLN A 235 3.64 -2.50 -6.04
CA GLN A 235 3.40 -3.02 -7.38
C GLN A 235 2.95 -4.48 -7.28
N TRP A 236 1.96 -4.88 -8.07
CA TRP A 236 1.64 -6.29 -8.23
C TRP A 236 1.22 -6.58 -9.66
N ARG A 237 1.42 -7.84 -10.05
CA ARG A 237 1.12 -8.32 -11.39
C ARG A 237 0.41 -9.66 -11.37
N THR A 238 -0.35 -9.91 -12.42
CA THR A 238 -0.89 -11.23 -12.74
C THR A 238 -0.03 -11.88 -13.81
N GLU A 239 0.24 -13.16 -13.63
CA GLU A 239 0.75 -14.04 -14.67
C GLU A 239 -0.42 -14.36 -15.60
N SER A 240 -0.45 -13.72 -16.77
CA SER A 240 -1.29 -14.20 -17.85
C SER A 240 -0.49 -15.27 -18.61
N GLY A 241 -1.12 -16.41 -18.90
CA GLY A 241 -0.46 -17.50 -19.65
C GLY A 241 -0.03 -17.13 -21.07
N ASN A 242 -0.25 -15.88 -21.49
CA ASN A 242 0.24 -15.29 -22.72
C ASN A 242 1.30 -14.23 -22.36
N SER A 243 2.57 -14.60 -22.46
CA SER A 243 3.74 -13.89 -21.90
C SER A 243 3.86 -12.39 -22.26
N ASN A 244 3.13 -11.91 -23.25
CA ASN A 244 3.19 -10.52 -23.68
C ASN A 244 2.26 -9.57 -22.90
N ASN A 245 1.29 -10.08 -22.12
CA ASN A 245 0.25 -9.26 -21.50
C ASN A 245 0.11 -9.49 -19.98
N SER A 246 1.20 -9.40 -19.20
CA SER A 246 1.07 -9.39 -17.74
C SER A 246 0.43 -8.09 -17.26
N SER A 247 -0.75 -8.15 -16.66
CA SER A 247 -1.39 -6.95 -16.13
C SER A 247 -0.69 -6.51 -14.86
N THR A 248 -0.17 -5.28 -14.85
CA THR A 248 0.53 -4.70 -13.71
C THR A 248 -0.31 -3.57 -13.11
N ARG A 249 -0.37 -3.53 -11.78
CA ARG A 249 -0.96 -2.43 -11.01
C ARG A 249 0.08 -1.85 -10.09
N ASN A 250 0.04 -0.52 -9.99
CA ASN A 250 0.89 0.26 -9.11
C ASN A 250 -0.02 1.06 -8.17
N PHE A 251 0.36 1.09 -6.91
CA PHE A 251 -0.23 1.89 -5.86
C PHE A 251 0.90 2.64 -5.16
N SER A 252 0.67 3.90 -4.80
CA SER A 252 1.65 4.69 -4.08
C SER A 252 0.95 5.51 -3.02
N ARG A 253 1.53 5.56 -1.83
CA ARG A 253 1.03 6.38 -0.73
C ARG A 253 2.18 7.04 0.02
N ILE A 254 1.93 8.25 0.50
CA ILE A 254 2.83 8.95 1.42
C ILE A 254 2.58 8.36 2.81
N LEU A 255 3.60 7.76 3.41
CA LEU A 255 3.54 7.20 4.76
C LEU A 255 3.77 8.28 5.82
N ALA A 256 4.71 9.18 5.56
CA ALA A 256 5.04 10.29 6.44
C ALA A 256 5.41 11.50 5.59
N GLU A 257 4.93 12.68 5.97
CA GLU A 257 5.30 13.95 5.36
C GLU A 257 5.60 14.96 6.46
N GLU A 258 6.68 15.70 6.29
CA GLU A 258 7.01 16.83 7.13
C GLU A 258 7.46 18.00 6.25
N ARG A 259 7.00 19.22 6.57
CA ARG A 259 7.29 20.43 5.79
C ARG A 259 8.02 21.43 6.66
N GLN A 260 9.25 21.73 6.27
CA GLN A 260 10.09 22.66 7.01
C GLN A 260 10.12 24.03 6.31
N PRO A 261 9.54 25.07 6.94
CA PRO A 261 9.59 26.42 6.38
C PRO A 261 11.02 26.97 6.42
N ILE A 262 11.38 27.80 5.45
CA ILE A 262 12.73 28.36 5.32
C ILE A 262 13.05 29.50 6.33
N GLN A 263 12.11 29.85 7.21
CA GLN A 263 12.27 30.99 8.13
C GLN A 263 13.52 30.83 9.01
N GLY A 264 14.45 31.79 8.92
CA GLY A 264 15.71 31.77 9.67
C GLY A 264 16.89 31.09 8.97
N HIS A 265 16.69 30.50 7.78
CA HIS A 265 17.75 29.86 7.02
C HIS A 265 18.23 30.75 5.85
N GLN A 266 19.17 31.66 6.12
CA GLN A 266 19.68 32.66 5.16
C GLN A 266 20.15 32.06 3.83
N ASN A 267 20.75 30.86 3.85
CA ASN A 267 21.27 30.20 2.66
C ASN A 267 20.18 29.78 1.65
N TRP A 268 18.92 29.72 2.07
CA TRP A 268 17.79 29.32 1.22
C TRP A 268 16.99 30.53 0.72
N GLU A 269 17.36 31.75 1.11
CA GLU A 269 16.75 32.97 0.58
C GLU A 269 17.08 33.16 -0.90
N ALA A 270 16.17 33.82 -1.64
CA ALA A 270 16.40 34.11 -3.05
C ALA A 270 17.56 35.09 -3.23
N VAL A 271 18.43 34.82 -4.21
CA VAL A 271 19.57 35.67 -4.53
C VAL A 271 19.21 36.63 -5.67
N LYS A 272 19.57 37.91 -5.54
CA LYS A 272 19.32 38.93 -6.58
C LYS A 272 20.11 38.64 -7.86
N ILE A 273 21.35 38.17 -7.72
CA ILE A 273 22.27 37.88 -8.82
C ILE A 273 22.83 36.46 -8.61
N PRO A 274 22.39 35.47 -9.41
CA PRO A 274 22.94 34.12 -9.36
C PRO A 274 24.46 34.13 -9.53
N ARG A 275 25.18 33.38 -8.70
CA ARG A 275 26.63 33.20 -8.85
C ARG A 275 26.90 32.30 -10.06
N THR A 276 27.92 32.63 -10.85
CA THR A 276 28.32 31.83 -12.02
C THR A 276 29.33 30.73 -11.71
N ASN A 277 29.98 30.77 -10.54
CA ASN A 277 30.98 29.78 -10.16
C ASN A 277 30.38 28.68 -9.28
N HIS A 278 29.97 27.58 -9.91
CA HIS A 278 29.30 26.46 -9.24
C HIS A 278 30.25 25.54 -8.45
N GLU A 279 31.53 25.46 -8.83
CA GLU A 279 32.50 24.54 -8.19
C GLU A 279 32.81 24.93 -6.74
N ALA A 280 32.77 26.23 -6.43
CA ALA A 280 32.99 26.73 -5.07
C ALA A 280 31.92 26.25 -4.06
N LEU A 281 30.74 25.85 -4.54
CA LEU A 281 29.59 25.50 -3.69
C LEU A 281 29.63 24.07 -3.17
N LEU A 282 30.33 23.20 -3.88
CA LEU A 282 30.47 21.80 -3.47
C LEU A 282 31.49 21.65 -2.33
N GLN A 283 32.33 22.66 -2.06
CA GLN A 283 33.42 22.61 -1.10
C GLN A 283 33.08 23.19 0.29
N GLU A 284 31.95 23.88 0.47
CA GLU A 284 31.56 24.44 1.77
C GLU A 284 30.92 23.37 2.69
N HIS A 285 31.76 22.63 3.40
CA HIS A 285 31.39 21.62 4.41
C HIS A 285 30.89 22.20 5.75
N GLY A 286 30.22 23.36 5.75
CA GLY A 286 29.81 24.06 6.97
C GLY A 286 28.40 24.63 6.97
N SER A 287 27.59 24.35 5.94
CA SER A 287 26.26 24.94 5.80
C SER A 287 25.35 24.55 6.98
N PRO A 288 24.56 25.51 7.51
CA PRO A 288 23.57 25.23 8.55
C PRO A 288 22.65 24.11 8.06
N THR A 289 22.57 23.05 8.85
CA THR A 289 21.73 21.90 8.55
C THR A 289 20.33 22.14 9.09
N MET A 290 19.33 21.87 8.27
CA MET A 290 17.95 21.74 8.69
C MET A 290 17.74 20.31 9.20
N LEU A 291 17.23 20.16 10.41
CA LEU A 291 16.93 18.87 11.01
C LEU A 291 15.42 18.69 11.08
N THR A 292 14.93 17.58 10.53
CA THR A 292 13.53 17.17 10.63
C THR A 292 13.41 15.76 11.17
N THR A 293 12.21 15.40 11.65
CA THR A 293 11.90 14.05 12.14
C THR A 293 10.66 13.51 11.45
N LEU A 294 10.81 12.41 10.70
CA LEU A 294 9.70 11.69 10.09
C LEU A 294 9.24 10.56 11.01
N THR A 295 7.94 10.44 11.23
CA THR A 295 7.36 9.33 12.03
C THR A 295 6.73 8.31 11.09
N ILE A 296 7.26 7.09 11.06
CA ILE A 296 6.73 6.01 10.22
C ILE A 296 5.43 5.49 10.84
N PRO A 297 4.31 5.42 10.11
CA PRO A 297 3.03 5.02 10.67
C PRO A 297 3.02 3.52 11.01
N GLN A 298 2.16 3.13 11.97
CA GLN A 298 2.08 1.75 12.47
C GLN A 298 1.56 0.75 11.43
N ASP A 299 0.81 1.21 10.43
CA ASP A 299 0.26 0.42 9.33
C ASP A 299 1.19 0.36 8.10
N ALA A 300 2.42 0.86 8.22
CA ALA A 300 3.43 0.74 7.17
C ALA A 300 3.75 -0.74 6.89
N ARG A 301 3.86 -1.08 5.60
CA ARG A 301 4.12 -2.46 5.17
C ARG A 301 5.62 -2.71 5.12
N ASP A 302 6.01 -3.97 5.34
CA ASP A 302 7.39 -4.39 5.14
C ASP A 302 7.79 -4.25 3.67
N SER A 303 9.04 -3.85 3.43
CA SER A 303 9.63 -3.93 2.09
C SER A 303 9.72 -5.39 1.68
N TYR A 304 9.23 -5.70 0.49
CA TYR A 304 9.12 -7.07 0.00
C TYR A 304 9.34 -7.11 -1.51
N GLN A 305 10.01 -8.15 -1.99
CA GLN A 305 10.27 -8.36 -3.41
C GLN A 305 9.96 -9.82 -3.76
N GLY A 306 8.74 -10.06 -4.20
CA GLY A 306 8.25 -11.37 -4.61
C GLY A 306 8.00 -11.47 -6.12
N PRO A 307 7.64 -12.68 -6.60
CA PRO A 307 7.27 -12.90 -7.99
C PRO A 307 6.05 -12.09 -8.44
N LEU A 308 5.01 -11.99 -7.60
CA LEU A 308 3.75 -11.32 -7.96
C LEU A 308 3.58 -9.94 -7.31
N VAL A 309 4.21 -9.70 -6.15
CA VAL A 309 4.05 -8.49 -5.34
C VAL A 309 5.41 -7.90 -5.00
N GLU A 310 5.53 -6.58 -5.14
CA GLU A 310 6.70 -5.80 -4.78
C GLU A 310 6.27 -4.59 -3.94
N VAL A 311 6.90 -4.39 -2.79
CA VAL A 311 6.72 -3.23 -1.90
C VAL A 311 8.08 -2.57 -1.73
N LYS A 312 8.21 -1.37 -2.30
CA LYS A 312 9.41 -0.52 -2.22
C LYS A 312 9.11 0.72 -1.41
N HIS A 313 10.14 1.27 -0.79
CA HIS A 313 10.04 2.54 -0.08
C HIS A 313 11.11 3.50 -0.56
N SER A 314 10.77 4.79 -0.56
CA SER A 314 11.69 5.87 -0.92
C SER A 314 11.57 7.02 0.07
N LEU A 315 12.71 7.65 0.36
CA LEU A 315 12.76 8.94 1.04
C LEU A 315 12.97 10.01 -0.03
N LEU A 316 11.99 10.91 -0.18
CA LEU A 316 11.96 11.99 -1.16
C LEU A 316 12.09 13.34 -0.44
N ILE A 317 13.04 14.16 -0.87
CA ILE A 317 13.25 15.53 -0.41
C ILE A 317 12.98 16.45 -1.58
N THR A 318 12.04 17.38 -1.41
CA THR A 318 11.57 18.28 -2.47
C THR A 318 11.65 19.72 -2.00
N VAL A 319 12.22 20.60 -2.84
CA VAL A 319 12.37 22.03 -2.54
C VAL A 319 11.29 22.83 -3.27
N HIS A 320 10.31 23.35 -2.54
CA HIS A 320 9.19 24.08 -3.12
C HIS A 320 9.54 25.55 -3.28
N THR A 321 9.44 26.07 -4.50
CA THR A 321 9.73 27.48 -4.82
C THR A 321 8.46 28.27 -5.12
N VAL A 322 8.49 29.57 -4.80
CA VAL A 322 7.41 30.52 -5.11
C VAL A 322 7.37 30.70 -6.63
N GLY A 323 6.29 30.23 -7.25
CA GLY A 323 6.15 30.12 -8.70
C GLY A 323 5.20 29.00 -9.12
N GLY A 324 4.95 28.04 -8.24
CA GLY A 324 3.98 26.96 -8.45
C GLY A 324 4.32 26.11 -9.67
N MET A 325 3.32 25.78 -10.49
CA MET A 325 3.47 24.95 -11.69
C MET A 325 4.42 25.51 -12.75
N PHE A 326 4.78 26.79 -12.68
CA PHE A 326 5.69 27.41 -13.65
C PHE A 326 7.15 27.32 -13.25
N SER A 327 7.50 26.72 -12.11
CA SER A 327 8.88 26.55 -11.67
C SER A 327 9.28 25.09 -11.61
N THR A 328 10.53 24.78 -11.98
CA THR A 328 11.09 23.45 -11.69
C THR A 328 11.25 23.28 -10.19
N THR A 329 10.90 22.09 -9.70
CA THR A 329 10.96 21.74 -8.29
C THR A 329 12.11 20.76 -8.10
N PRO A 330 13.24 21.17 -7.48
CA PRO A 330 14.33 20.26 -7.17
C PRO A 330 13.88 19.09 -6.32
N GLU A 331 14.26 17.88 -6.71
CA GLU A 331 13.90 16.62 -6.04
C GLU A 331 15.14 15.74 -5.91
N SER A 332 15.35 15.20 -4.71
CA SER A 332 16.35 14.17 -4.43
C SER A 332 15.69 13.01 -3.72
N SER A 333 15.96 11.79 -4.18
CA SER A 333 15.36 10.59 -3.59
C SER A 333 16.38 9.48 -3.37
N SER A 334 16.12 8.62 -2.38
CA SER A 334 16.88 7.38 -2.19
C SER A 334 15.97 6.25 -1.76
N ALA A 335 16.38 5.02 -2.10
CA ALA A 335 15.70 3.82 -1.68
C ALA A 335 15.93 3.58 -0.18
N VAL A 336 14.84 3.29 0.53
CA VAL A 336 14.84 2.97 1.96
C VAL A 336 14.08 1.67 2.18
N ARG A 337 14.18 1.09 3.37
CA ARG A 337 13.50 -0.15 3.70
C ARG A 337 12.69 -0.02 4.97
N ILE A 338 11.51 -0.64 5.00
CA ILE A 338 10.74 -0.87 6.21
C ILE A 338 10.82 -2.36 6.56
N THR A 339 11.11 -2.64 7.82
CA THR A 339 11.10 -3.99 8.39
C THR A 339 10.41 -3.94 9.74
N GLN A 340 9.39 -4.76 9.95
CA GLN A 340 8.77 -4.95 11.25
C GLN A 340 9.77 -5.64 12.17
N ARG A 341 10.42 -4.86 13.06
CA ARG A 341 11.14 -5.46 14.17
C ARG A 341 10.13 -6.22 15.00
N GLY A 342 10.28 -7.53 15.07
CA GLY A 342 9.72 -8.26 16.19
C GLY A 342 10.31 -7.60 17.43
N ALA A 343 9.47 -7.00 18.29
CA ALA A 343 9.92 -6.36 19.52
C ALA A 343 10.96 -7.28 20.15
N VAL A 344 12.22 -6.87 20.08
CA VAL A 344 13.30 -7.58 20.76
C VAL A 344 12.97 -7.26 22.19
N SER A 345 12.20 -8.14 22.84
CA SER A 345 12.05 -8.07 24.29
C SER A 345 13.48 -8.03 24.79
N PRO A 346 13.91 -6.96 25.48
CA PRO A 346 15.28 -6.87 25.98
C PRO A 346 15.49 -8.14 26.77
N SER A 347 16.29 -9.05 26.21
CA SER A 347 16.42 -10.39 26.74
C SER A 347 16.95 -10.22 28.14
N MET A 348 16.12 -10.55 29.14
CA MET A 348 16.66 -10.90 30.44
C MET A 348 17.69 -11.98 30.17
N SER A 349 18.93 -11.71 30.55
CA SER A 349 20.09 -12.58 30.43
C SER A 349 19.74 -14.00 30.88
N SER A 350 19.37 -14.83 29.91
CA SER A 350 19.08 -16.25 30.10
C SER A 350 20.41 -16.96 30.21
N SER A 351 20.68 -17.46 31.41
CA SER A 351 21.73 -18.41 31.74
C SER A 351 21.82 -19.53 30.69
N THR A 352 23.05 -19.80 30.27
CA THR A 352 23.49 -20.91 29.43
C THR A 352 22.94 -22.24 29.95
N ALA A 353 21.87 -22.75 29.33
CA ALA A 353 21.48 -24.14 29.46
C ALA A 353 22.04 -24.90 28.25
N THR A 354 23.02 -25.75 28.51
CA THR A 354 23.62 -26.68 27.55
C THR A 354 22.56 -27.67 27.08
N SER A 355 22.06 -27.53 25.85
CA SER A 355 21.16 -28.51 25.24
C SER A 355 21.97 -29.62 24.56
N GLU A 356 21.86 -30.85 25.05
CA GLU A 356 22.35 -32.05 24.35
C GLU A 356 21.46 -32.38 23.13
N PRO A 357 22.05 -32.93 22.04
CA PRO A 357 21.30 -33.31 20.85
C PRO A 357 20.47 -34.59 21.11
N VAL A 358 19.15 -34.42 21.26
CA VAL A 358 18.22 -35.55 21.33
C VAL A 358 18.03 -36.15 19.93
N THR A 359 18.45 -37.40 19.78
CA THR A 359 18.20 -38.21 18.57
C THR A 359 16.76 -38.73 18.62
N ALA A 360 15.92 -38.30 17.69
CA ALA A 360 14.52 -38.71 17.62
C ALA A 360 14.39 -40.18 17.18
N HIS A 361 14.16 -41.08 18.14
CA HIS A 361 13.58 -42.40 17.86
C HIS A 361 12.06 -42.27 17.86
N ALA A 362 11.42 -42.68 16.75
CA ALA A 362 9.97 -42.83 16.68
C ALA A 362 9.53 -43.85 17.75
N THR A 363 8.99 -43.35 18.85
CA THR A 363 8.52 -44.17 19.97
C THR A 363 7.10 -44.61 19.65
N VAL A 364 6.85 -45.91 19.71
CA VAL A 364 5.52 -46.50 19.54
C VAL A 364 4.63 -46.00 20.67
N VAL A 365 3.58 -45.27 20.31
CA VAL A 365 2.58 -44.67 21.20
C VAL A 365 1.92 -45.74 22.07
N PRO A 366 1.83 -45.58 23.41
CA PRO A 366 1.04 -46.48 24.25
C PRO A 366 -0.45 -46.35 23.93
N ALA A 367 -1.15 -47.48 23.88
CA ALA A 367 -2.58 -47.54 23.57
C ALA A 367 -3.42 -46.77 24.62
N ALA A 368 -4.26 -45.86 24.13
CA ALA A 368 -5.15 -45.05 24.97
C ALA A 368 -6.14 -45.90 25.76
N SER A 369 -6.21 -45.63 27.07
CA SER A 369 -7.21 -46.17 27.99
C SER A 369 -8.36 -45.16 28.09
N ALA A 370 -9.54 -45.50 27.58
CA ALA A 370 -10.70 -44.63 27.63
C ALA A 370 -11.43 -44.76 29.00
N PRO A 371 -11.83 -43.67 29.65
CA PRO A 371 -12.87 -43.71 30.68
C PRO A 371 -14.25 -43.78 30.00
N SER A 372 -15.10 -44.67 30.51
CA SER A 372 -16.51 -44.77 30.16
C SER A 372 -17.36 -43.91 31.11
N ASP A 373 -18.38 -43.29 30.51
CA ASP A 373 -19.59 -42.71 31.12
C ASP A 373 -19.50 -41.30 31.67
N PHE A 374 -20.34 -40.40 31.13
CA PHE A 374 -21.31 -39.53 31.85
C PHE A 374 -22.05 -38.66 30.79
N TYR A 375 -23.38 -38.56 30.90
CA TYR A 375 -24.23 -37.63 30.14
C TYR A 375 -25.17 -36.94 31.14
N ASP A 376 -25.37 -35.63 30.99
CA ASP A 376 -26.64 -34.98 31.33
C ASP A 376 -26.90 -33.76 30.42
N ASP A 377 -28.18 -33.49 30.20
CA ASP A 377 -28.81 -32.75 29.10
C ASP A 377 -29.04 -31.23 29.37
N ASN A 378 -28.99 -30.42 28.28
CA ASN A 378 -29.83 -29.21 27.99
C ASN A 378 -29.34 -27.76 28.42
N PRO A 379 -29.92 -26.63 27.92
CA PRO A 379 -29.41 -25.87 26.76
C PRO A 379 -29.37 -24.31 26.90
N SER A 380 -28.96 -23.63 25.81
CA SER A 380 -29.39 -22.30 25.29
C SER A 380 -28.59 -21.02 25.60
N GLY A 381 -28.11 -20.36 24.53
CA GLY A 381 -27.61 -18.97 24.49
C GLY A 381 -27.12 -18.55 23.08
N PRO A 382 -27.27 -17.28 22.65
CA PRO A 382 -27.09 -16.84 21.26
C PRO A 382 -25.62 -16.57 20.88
N VAL A 383 -25.30 -16.82 19.61
CA VAL A 383 -23.94 -16.92 19.05
C VAL A 383 -23.41 -15.55 18.60
N MET A 384 -22.30 -15.11 19.20
CA MET A 384 -21.33 -14.18 18.59
C MET A 384 -20.06 -14.98 18.21
N VAL A 385 -19.45 -14.65 17.06
CA VAL A 385 -18.26 -15.33 16.54
C VAL A 385 -17.01 -14.88 17.32
N GLN A 386 -16.87 -15.43 18.52
CA GLN A 386 -15.59 -15.70 19.18
C GLN A 386 -15.11 -17.09 18.73
N ALA A 387 -13.82 -17.41 18.88
CA ALA A 387 -13.33 -18.78 18.68
C ALA A 387 -14.34 -19.75 19.30
N GLU A 388 -14.86 -20.70 18.50
CA GLU A 388 -15.96 -21.60 18.88
C GLU A 388 -15.64 -22.15 20.28
N ALA A 389 -16.31 -21.61 21.31
CA ALA A 389 -16.00 -21.95 22.68
C ALA A 389 -16.18 -23.46 22.78
N LEU A 390 -15.12 -24.15 23.22
CA LEU A 390 -15.15 -25.59 23.38
C LEU A 390 -16.39 -25.92 24.24
N PRO A 391 -17.17 -26.97 23.89
CA PRO A 391 -18.32 -27.38 24.68
C PRO A 391 -17.96 -27.51 26.18
N GLU A 392 -18.88 -27.14 27.07
CA GLU A 392 -18.63 -27.21 28.53
C GLU A 392 -18.32 -28.63 29.02
N ASP A 393 -18.68 -29.66 28.26
CA ASP A 393 -18.43 -31.07 28.49
C ASP A 393 -17.12 -31.59 27.85
N TRP A 394 -16.19 -30.71 27.46
CA TRP A 394 -14.93 -31.10 26.84
C TRP A 394 -13.93 -31.69 27.84
N THR A 395 -13.71 -33.01 27.79
CA THR A 395 -12.71 -33.73 28.61
C THR A 395 -11.77 -34.52 27.69
N PRO A 396 -10.73 -33.88 27.15
CA PRO A 396 -9.89 -34.45 26.11
C PRO A 396 -8.95 -35.52 26.67
N VAL A 397 -8.65 -36.53 25.84
CA VAL A 397 -7.45 -37.35 26.03
C VAL A 397 -6.28 -36.60 25.42
N GLU A 398 -5.35 -36.13 26.25
CA GLU A 398 -4.13 -35.46 25.79
C GLU A 398 -3.12 -36.49 25.27
N ALA A 399 -2.63 -36.27 24.05
CA ALA A 399 -1.48 -36.99 23.49
C ALA A 399 -0.16 -36.31 23.90
N ASP A 400 0.95 -37.04 23.78
CA ASP A 400 2.30 -36.48 23.97
C ASP A 400 2.57 -35.35 22.97
N VAL A 401 3.32 -34.33 23.41
CA VAL A 401 3.71 -33.19 22.58
C VAL A 401 4.64 -33.65 21.47
N VAL A 402 4.23 -33.42 20.22
CA VAL A 402 5.05 -33.74 19.05
C VAL A 402 5.81 -32.51 18.59
N THR A 403 7.13 -32.54 18.72
CA THR A 403 8.02 -31.54 18.10
C THR A 403 8.24 -31.93 16.64
N LEU A 404 7.77 -31.07 15.73
CA LEU A 404 7.87 -31.32 14.29
C LEU A 404 9.25 -30.91 13.78
N PRO A 405 9.91 -31.73 12.95
CA PRO A 405 11.20 -31.37 12.39
C PRO A 405 11.08 -30.17 11.44
N LEU A 406 12.15 -29.38 11.32
CA LEU A 406 12.23 -28.33 10.31
C LEU A 406 12.19 -28.98 8.92
N ALA A 407 11.07 -28.88 8.21
CA ALA A 407 10.93 -29.45 6.88
C ALA A 407 11.68 -28.60 5.85
N SER A 408 12.56 -29.23 5.07
CA SER A 408 13.11 -28.65 3.85
C SER A 408 12.02 -28.70 2.77
N ALA A 409 11.44 -27.55 2.42
CA ALA A 409 10.43 -27.48 1.37
C ALA A 409 11.05 -27.82 0.01
N VAL A 410 10.40 -28.71 -0.75
CA VAL A 410 10.71 -28.94 -2.16
C VAL A 410 9.93 -27.89 -2.96
N VAL A 411 10.64 -26.97 -3.61
CA VAL A 411 10.02 -26.06 -4.59
C VAL A 411 9.62 -26.92 -5.79
N ILE A 412 8.34 -27.22 -5.92
CA ILE A 412 7.79 -27.83 -7.13
C ILE A 412 7.53 -26.68 -8.10
N SER A 413 8.50 -26.39 -8.97
CA SER A 413 8.30 -25.53 -10.12
C SER A 413 7.48 -26.28 -11.18
N ASP A 414 6.23 -25.88 -11.39
CA ASP A 414 5.32 -26.41 -12.43
C ASP A 414 5.71 -25.94 -13.85
N SER A 415 6.99 -26.11 -14.22
CA SER A 415 7.49 -25.85 -15.56
C SER A 415 8.29 -27.06 -16.06
N VAL A 416 7.57 -28.09 -16.52
CA VAL A 416 8.16 -29.16 -17.34
C VAL A 416 8.25 -28.63 -18.78
N ASP A 417 9.27 -27.82 -19.04
CA ASP A 417 9.70 -27.55 -20.42
C ASP A 417 10.64 -28.67 -20.86
N VAL A 418 10.11 -29.55 -21.72
CA VAL A 418 10.90 -30.53 -22.45
C VAL A 418 11.61 -29.82 -23.60
N ASN A 419 12.87 -29.43 -23.41
CA ASN A 419 13.79 -29.24 -24.53
C ASN A 419 15.26 -29.45 -24.08
N PRO A 420 16.04 -30.30 -24.75
CA PRO A 420 17.44 -30.54 -24.41
C PRO A 420 18.33 -29.34 -24.82
N PRO A 421 19.44 -29.09 -24.10
CA PRO A 421 20.30 -27.94 -24.35
C PRO A 421 21.18 -28.17 -25.58
N ILE A 422 21.07 -27.28 -26.57
CA ILE A 422 22.10 -27.09 -27.59
C ILE A 422 23.11 -26.08 -27.02
N THR A 423 24.31 -26.55 -26.71
CA THR A 423 25.50 -25.72 -26.47
C THR A 423 25.90 -24.97 -27.73
N PRO A 424 26.22 -23.65 -27.64
CA PRO A 424 27.16 -23.03 -28.56
C PRO A 424 28.50 -22.76 -27.87
N LEU A 425 29.51 -23.07 -28.66
CA LEU A 425 30.94 -22.99 -28.45
C LEU A 425 31.41 -21.53 -28.40
N ALA A 426 32.38 -21.25 -27.54
CA ALA A 426 33.08 -19.98 -27.42
C ALA A 426 33.79 -19.58 -28.72
N SER A 427 33.85 -18.27 -28.99
CA SER A 427 34.87 -17.64 -29.83
C SER A 427 35.12 -16.21 -29.37
N ALA A 428 36.40 -15.87 -29.39
CA ALA A 428 37.11 -14.77 -28.74
C ALA A 428 36.90 -13.39 -29.44
N PRO A 429 37.54 -12.31 -28.95
CA PRO A 429 37.16 -10.92 -29.17
C PRO A 429 37.85 -10.31 -30.39
N ASP A 430 37.33 -9.18 -30.88
CA ASP A 430 38.12 -8.31 -31.76
C ASP A 430 37.86 -6.81 -31.54
N GLU A 431 38.90 -6.06 -31.87
CA GLU A 431 39.26 -4.73 -31.45
C GLU A 431 38.46 -3.58 -32.10
N SER A 432 38.54 -2.43 -31.41
CA SER A 432 38.73 -1.07 -31.93
C SER A 432 37.96 -0.62 -33.19
N LEU A 433 37.33 0.56 -33.11
CA LEU A 433 37.77 1.70 -33.91
C LEU A 433 37.19 3.02 -33.40
N LEU A 434 38.11 3.97 -33.26
CA LEU A 434 37.93 5.39 -33.04
C LEU A 434 37.09 6.02 -34.16
N PHE A 435 36.17 6.93 -33.82
CA PHE A 435 35.92 8.10 -34.65
C PHE A 435 35.61 9.33 -33.81
N SER A 436 36.49 10.30 -33.96
CA SER A 436 36.50 11.64 -33.41
C SER A 436 35.76 12.65 -34.30
N SER A 437 35.09 13.60 -33.64
CA SER A 437 34.89 15.02 -33.98
C SER A 437 34.27 15.40 -35.34
N ALA A 438 33.24 16.25 -35.28
CA ALA A 438 33.23 17.51 -36.03
C ALA A 438 32.25 18.52 -35.41
N ALA A 439 32.78 19.73 -35.20
CA ALA A 439 32.06 20.93 -34.81
C ALA A 439 31.07 21.40 -35.89
N SER A 440 30.04 22.15 -35.48
CA SER A 440 29.33 23.04 -36.39
C SER A 440 28.95 24.33 -35.67
N ALA A 441 29.10 25.41 -36.43
CA ALA A 441 29.27 26.79 -36.03
C ALA A 441 27.95 27.52 -35.70
N ALA A 442 28.10 28.57 -34.91
CA ALA A 442 27.13 29.65 -34.74
C ALA A 442 26.86 30.42 -36.04
N PRO A 443 25.79 31.22 -36.06
CA PRO A 443 25.95 32.57 -36.59
C PRO A 443 25.50 33.65 -35.62
N ASP A 444 26.37 34.66 -35.53
CA ASP A 444 26.11 36.03 -35.08
C ASP A 444 24.82 36.61 -35.66
N SER A 445 24.08 37.36 -34.84
CA SER A 445 23.27 38.47 -35.34
C SER A 445 23.31 39.65 -34.37
N LYS A 446 23.56 40.82 -34.98
CA LYS A 446 23.84 42.10 -34.35
C LYS A 446 22.58 42.79 -33.81
N GLN A 447 22.78 43.44 -32.66
CA GLN A 447 22.26 44.74 -32.20
C GLN A 447 21.16 45.44 -33.02
N MET A 448 20.10 45.85 -32.31
CA MET A 448 19.50 47.18 -32.48
C MET A 448 19.17 47.81 -31.12
N TYR A 449 19.51 49.09 -31.04
CA TYR A 449 19.27 50.05 -29.96
C TYR A 449 17.78 50.42 -29.82
N GLY A 450 17.37 50.78 -28.61
CA GLY A 450 16.13 51.50 -28.35
C GLY A 450 15.92 51.76 -26.86
N GLY A 451 16.30 52.95 -26.38
CA GLY A 451 16.15 53.37 -24.99
C GLY A 451 14.80 54.03 -24.67
N SER A 452 14.78 54.70 -23.51
CA SER A 452 13.73 55.59 -22.98
C SER A 452 12.61 54.88 -22.19
N THR A 453 12.13 55.33 -21.02
CA THR A 453 12.45 56.43 -20.09
C THR A 453 11.83 56.10 -18.72
N ALA A 454 12.28 56.84 -17.72
CA ALA A 454 11.85 56.81 -16.32
C ALA A 454 10.36 57.11 -16.07
N ALA A 455 9.84 56.61 -14.94
CA ALA A 455 8.87 57.33 -14.12
C ALA A 455 8.95 56.89 -12.65
N ALA A 456 8.95 57.89 -11.78
CA ALA A 456 9.06 57.82 -10.33
C ALA A 456 7.69 57.75 -9.64
N ALA A 457 7.73 57.72 -8.30
CA ALA A 457 6.64 57.95 -7.33
C ALA A 457 5.80 56.69 -6.99
N ALA A 458 5.36 56.43 -5.75
CA ALA A 458 5.52 57.10 -4.46
C ALA A 458 5.24 56.07 -3.36
N ALA A 459 5.82 56.30 -2.19
CA ALA A 459 5.43 55.65 -0.95
C ALA A 459 4.09 56.19 -0.42
N THR A 460 3.25 55.32 0.16
CA THR A 460 2.46 55.64 1.36
C THR A 460 1.89 54.35 1.98
N PRO A 461 1.72 54.29 3.32
CA PRO A 461 1.37 53.08 4.06
C PRO A 461 -0.16 53.00 4.32
N LYS A 462 -0.70 51.77 4.38
CA LYS A 462 -2.04 51.47 4.94
C LYS A 462 -1.89 50.24 5.84
N SER A 463 -1.76 50.44 7.15
CA SER A 463 -2.85 50.37 8.14
C SER A 463 -3.64 49.06 8.06
N SER A 464 -3.24 48.13 8.93
CA SER A 464 -4.00 46.96 9.34
C SER A 464 -5.35 47.38 9.94
N LEU A 465 -6.42 47.17 9.19
CA LEU A 465 -7.79 47.14 9.71
C LEU A 465 -8.24 45.68 9.69
N SER A 466 -8.29 45.09 10.88
CA SER A 466 -8.99 43.86 11.19
C SER A 466 -10.47 44.01 10.84
N ALA A 467 -10.89 43.40 9.74
CA ALA A 467 -12.31 43.26 9.41
C ALA A 467 -12.90 42.15 10.28
N SER A 468 -13.79 42.57 11.19
CA SER A 468 -14.69 41.70 11.94
C SER A 468 -15.59 40.93 10.98
N SER A 469 -15.54 39.60 11.04
CA SER A 469 -16.47 38.72 10.35
C SER A 469 -17.89 38.94 10.86
N THR A 470 -18.73 39.61 10.07
CA THR A 470 -20.18 39.58 10.25
C THR A 470 -20.67 38.16 9.98
N GLY A 471 -21.17 37.52 11.03
CA GLY A 471 -21.62 36.13 11.04
C GLY A 471 -22.68 35.86 9.99
N THR A 472 -22.28 35.15 8.94
CA THR A 472 -23.21 34.28 8.22
C THR A 472 -23.37 33.08 9.14
N THR A 473 -24.60 32.74 9.55
CA THR A 473 -24.89 31.47 10.23
C THR A 473 -24.49 30.34 9.29
N GLY A 474 -23.22 29.93 9.35
CA GLY A 474 -22.68 28.83 8.58
C GLY A 474 -23.47 27.58 8.88
N ASN A 475 -23.70 26.75 7.86
CA ASN A 475 -24.28 25.44 8.05
C ASN A 475 -23.26 24.59 8.80
N VAL A 476 -23.33 24.60 10.13
CA VAL A 476 -22.46 23.81 11.03
C VAL A 476 -22.43 22.35 10.60
N GLU A 477 -23.55 21.82 10.11
CA GLU A 477 -23.66 20.46 9.57
C GLU A 477 -22.81 20.25 8.30
N LEU A 478 -22.81 21.21 7.37
CA LEU A 478 -22.04 21.11 6.13
C LEU A 478 -20.53 21.19 6.42
N ASP A 479 -20.13 22.02 7.37
CA ASP A 479 -18.74 22.13 7.81
C ASP A 479 -18.26 20.84 8.49
N GLN A 480 -19.10 20.21 9.32
CA GLN A 480 -18.81 18.90 9.93
C GLN A 480 -18.68 17.80 8.88
N LEU A 481 -19.56 17.77 7.88
CA LEU A 481 -19.48 16.80 6.79
C LEU A 481 -18.23 17.03 5.93
N ALA A 482 -17.88 18.29 5.67
CA ALA A 482 -16.68 18.63 4.90
C ALA A 482 -15.40 18.23 5.64
N GLN A 483 -15.36 18.43 6.96
CA GLN A 483 -14.25 17.97 7.80
C GLN A 483 -14.15 16.45 7.79
N LEU A 484 -15.26 15.72 7.95
CA LEU A 484 -15.28 14.26 7.89
C LEU A 484 -14.81 13.74 6.53
N ALA A 485 -15.22 14.40 5.45
CA ALA A 485 -14.82 14.06 4.09
C ALA A 485 -13.34 14.36 3.81
N ALA A 486 -12.79 15.41 4.42
CA ALA A 486 -11.36 15.73 4.34
C ALA A 486 -10.50 14.71 5.11
N GLU A 487 -10.98 14.25 6.27
CA GLU A 487 -10.28 13.28 7.12
C GLU A 487 -10.40 11.84 6.59
N CYS A 488 -11.56 11.45 6.03
CA CYS A 488 -11.88 10.09 5.59
C CYS A 488 -12.74 10.08 4.31
N PRO A 489 -12.19 10.45 3.14
CA PRO A 489 -12.95 10.56 1.89
C PRO A 489 -13.62 9.24 1.45
N GLU A 490 -13.02 8.09 1.79
CA GLU A 490 -13.57 6.76 1.52
C GLU A 490 -14.87 6.45 2.27
N ASN A 491 -15.09 7.08 3.43
CA ASN A 491 -16.29 6.86 4.25
C ASN A 491 -17.46 7.76 3.81
N LEU A 492 -17.21 8.76 2.96
CA LEU A 492 -18.24 9.70 2.52
C LEU A 492 -19.40 8.98 1.82
N ALA A 493 -19.13 7.95 1.03
CA ALA A 493 -20.19 7.17 0.38
C ALA A 493 -21.15 6.53 1.39
N VAL A 494 -20.62 5.99 2.50
CA VAL A 494 -21.42 5.36 3.57
C VAL A 494 -22.21 6.42 4.35
N VAL A 495 -21.61 7.58 4.60
CA VAL A 495 -22.30 8.70 5.28
C VAL A 495 -23.46 9.23 4.43
N LEU A 496 -23.29 9.27 3.10
CA LEU A 496 -24.33 9.68 2.17
C LEU A 496 -25.47 8.65 2.02
N GLU A 497 -25.31 7.42 2.53
CA GLU A 497 -26.40 6.43 2.61
C GLU A 497 -27.34 6.69 3.80
N ASP A 498 -26.92 7.49 4.80
CA ASP A 498 -27.79 7.90 5.90
C ASP A 498 -28.93 8.77 5.36
N PRO A 499 -30.21 8.43 5.59
CA PRO A 499 -31.35 9.18 5.09
C PRO A 499 -31.34 10.67 5.46
N SER A 500 -30.83 11.01 6.65
CA SER A 500 -30.77 12.39 7.15
C SER A 500 -29.80 13.25 6.31
N TRP A 501 -28.64 12.70 5.99
CA TRP A 501 -27.66 13.34 5.11
C TRP A 501 -28.09 13.29 3.65
N ALA A 502 -28.65 12.18 3.18
CA ALA A 502 -29.07 12.01 1.80
C ALA A 502 -30.11 13.05 1.35
N GLU A 503 -31.05 13.43 2.23
CA GLU A 503 -32.03 14.48 1.93
C GLU A 503 -31.40 15.88 1.93
N ARG A 504 -30.52 16.17 2.89
CA ARG A 504 -29.82 17.46 2.95
C ARG A 504 -28.92 17.66 1.73
N MET A 505 -28.15 16.63 1.37
CA MET A 505 -27.19 16.67 0.27
C MET A 505 -27.89 16.82 -1.08
N ARG A 506 -29.02 16.12 -1.30
CA ARG A 506 -29.88 16.31 -2.48
C ARG A 506 -30.40 17.74 -2.67
N ASN A 507 -30.32 18.59 -1.65
CA ASN A 507 -30.82 19.96 -1.70
C ASN A 507 -29.73 21.02 -1.52
N LEU A 508 -28.45 20.66 -1.73
CA LEU A 508 -27.38 21.66 -1.70
C LEU A 508 -27.57 22.70 -2.81
N SER A 509 -27.44 23.96 -2.43
CA SER A 509 -27.30 25.04 -3.40
C SER A 509 -25.94 24.95 -4.12
N PRO A 510 -25.79 25.57 -5.31
CA PRO A 510 -24.50 25.64 -6.00
C PRO A 510 -23.37 26.20 -5.15
N ARG A 511 -23.68 27.19 -4.30
CA ARG A 511 -22.72 27.80 -3.38
C ARG A 511 -22.31 26.85 -2.25
N GLU A 512 -23.26 26.13 -1.66
CA GLU A 512 -22.95 25.15 -0.61
C GLU A 512 -22.13 23.98 -1.18
N TYR A 513 -22.47 23.51 -2.39
CA TYR A 513 -21.69 22.48 -3.07
C TYR A 513 -20.24 22.94 -3.32
N SER A 514 -20.03 24.15 -3.85
CA SER A 514 -18.66 24.64 -4.09
C SER A 514 -17.88 24.88 -2.80
N GLN A 515 -18.52 25.39 -1.74
CA GLN A 515 -17.90 25.53 -0.42
C GLN A 515 -17.48 24.19 0.17
N PHE A 516 -18.34 23.17 0.05
CA PHE A 516 -18.01 21.82 0.47
C PHE A 516 -16.80 21.27 -0.30
N VAL A 517 -16.77 21.41 -1.63
CA VAL A 517 -15.64 20.93 -2.47
C VAL A 517 -14.34 21.65 -2.12
N GLN A 518 -14.38 22.94 -1.82
CA GLN A 518 -13.19 23.68 -1.36
C GLN A 518 -12.68 23.19 -0.01
N ALA A 519 -13.56 22.83 0.92
CA ALA A 519 -13.20 22.38 2.25
C ALA A 519 -12.77 20.90 2.29
N ALA A 520 -13.48 20.03 1.58
CA ALA A 520 -13.27 18.58 1.56
C ALA A 520 -12.29 18.09 0.48
N GLY A 521 -11.98 18.94 -0.51
CA GLY A 521 -11.16 18.61 -1.67
C GLY A 521 -11.92 17.91 -2.80
N LEU A 522 -11.26 17.82 -3.96
CA LEU A 522 -11.84 17.28 -5.19
C LEU A 522 -12.26 15.81 -5.11
N GLY A 523 -11.58 15.01 -4.29
CA GLY A 523 -11.92 13.59 -4.11
C GLY A 523 -13.34 13.38 -3.58
N ALA A 524 -13.85 14.32 -2.78
CA ALA A 524 -15.20 14.28 -2.23
C ALA A 524 -16.27 14.80 -3.20
N ALA A 525 -15.88 15.62 -4.19
CA ALA A 525 -16.80 16.29 -5.11
C ALA A 525 -17.66 15.30 -5.91
N LYS A 526 -17.03 14.23 -6.41
CA LYS A 526 -17.69 13.19 -7.20
C LYS A 526 -18.70 12.40 -6.37
N SER A 527 -18.32 11.93 -5.19
CA SER A 527 -19.19 11.18 -4.29
C SER A 527 -20.41 12.02 -3.90
N LEU A 528 -20.21 13.31 -3.62
CA LEU A 528 -21.30 14.22 -3.31
C LEU A 528 -22.23 14.46 -4.51
N ALA A 529 -21.68 14.67 -5.71
CA ALA A 529 -22.49 14.83 -6.93
C ALA A 529 -23.32 13.57 -7.24
N VAL A 530 -22.75 12.38 -7.02
CA VAL A 530 -23.50 11.11 -7.13
C VAL A 530 -24.62 11.05 -6.10
N GLY A 531 -24.36 11.40 -4.84
CA GLY A 531 -25.38 11.44 -3.78
C GLY A 531 -26.51 12.44 -4.05
N MET A 532 -26.19 13.56 -4.71
CA MET A 532 -27.18 14.55 -5.15
C MET A 532 -28.12 14.03 -6.25
N GLY A 533 -27.66 13.10 -7.09
CA GLY A 533 -28.45 12.49 -8.16
C GLY A 533 -29.01 13.54 -9.13
N SER A 534 -30.33 13.52 -9.37
CA SER A 534 -30.98 14.42 -10.33
C SER A 534 -30.98 15.91 -9.92
N SER A 535 -30.75 16.21 -8.64
CA SER A 535 -30.62 17.59 -8.15
C SER A 535 -29.31 18.25 -8.57
N PHE A 536 -28.28 17.44 -8.89
CA PHE A 536 -27.00 17.93 -9.38
C PHE A 536 -27.16 18.44 -10.82
N GLN A 537 -26.71 19.66 -11.07
CA GLN A 537 -26.98 20.45 -12.29
C GLN A 537 -25.72 21.23 -12.70
N CYS A 538 -25.62 21.68 -13.95
CA CYS A 538 -24.50 22.45 -14.49
C CYS A 538 -24.15 23.69 -13.65
N LYS A 539 -25.14 24.31 -13.00
CA LYS A 539 -24.91 25.45 -12.09
C LYS A 539 -24.00 25.11 -10.89
N HIS A 540 -24.00 23.86 -10.41
CA HIS A 540 -23.13 23.42 -9.32
C HIS A 540 -21.68 23.24 -9.82
N VAL A 541 -21.53 22.72 -11.04
CA VAL A 541 -20.23 22.62 -11.73
C VAL A 541 -19.65 24.02 -11.95
N LEU A 542 -20.44 24.96 -12.47
CA LEU A 542 -20.04 26.36 -12.66
C LEU A 542 -19.63 27.04 -11.34
N ALA A 543 -20.38 26.81 -10.26
CA ALA A 543 -20.01 27.34 -8.95
C ALA A 543 -18.64 26.83 -8.49
N CYS A 544 -18.26 25.59 -8.82
CA CYS A 544 -16.91 25.07 -8.54
C CYS A 544 -15.85 25.67 -9.46
N ILE A 545 -16.13 25.80 -10.76
CA ILE A 545 -15.22 26.42 -11.73
C ILE A 545 -14.86 27.86 -11.33
N TRP A 546 -15.84 28.64 -10.85
CA TRP A 546 -15.61 30.01 -10.41
C TRP A 546 -14.87 30.15 -9.08
N THR A 547 -14.88 29.08 -8.27
CA THR A 547 -14.28 29.10 -6.92
C THR A 547 -12.93 28.40 -6.86
N LEU A 548 -12.64 27.49 -7.79
CA LEU A 548 -11.33 26.87 -7.95
C LEU A 548 -10.44 27.75 -8.84
N HIS A 549 -9.25 28.10 -8.33
CA HIS A 549 -8.29 28.93 -9.05
C HIS A 549 -7.27 28.11 -9.85
N ASP A 550 -7.07 26.85 -9.49
CA ASP A 550 -6.11 25.97 -10.14
C ASP A 550 -6.73 25.30 -11.39
N THR A 551 -6.08 25.45 -12.53
CA THR A 551 -6.56 24.88 -13.82
C THR A 551 -6.58 23.36 -13.80
N SER A 552 -5.62 22.70 -13.13
CA SER A 552 -5.59 21.23 -13.06
C SER A 552 -6.75 20.71 -12.21
N ASP A 553 -7.06 21.40 -11.12
CA ASP A 553 -8.20 21.09 -10.26
C ASP A 553 -9.54 21.31 -10.98
N ARG A 554 -9.65 22.39 -11.76
CA ARG A 554 -10.81 22.64 -12.63
C ARG A 554 -10.97 21.54 -13.67
N ILE A 555 -9.88 21.11 -14.33
CA ILE A 555 -9.91 20.01 -15.31
C ILE A 555 -10.36 18.70 -14.65
N ARG A 556 -9.78 18.33 -13.50
CA ARG A 556 -10.19 17.12 -12.76
C ARG A 556 -11.65 17.17 -12.36
N LEU A 557 -12.12 18.30 -11.83
CA LEU A 557 -13.53 18.51 -11.50
C LEU A 557 -14.42 18.34 -12.75
N LEU A 558 -14.07 18.96 -13.87
CA LEU A 558 -14.82 18.86 -15.12
C LEU A 558 -14.89 17.42 -15.62
N GLN A 559 -13.81 16.66 -15.52
CA GLN A 559 -13.76 15.25 -15.95
C GLN A 559 -14.60 14.34 -15.06
N ASP A 560 -14.53 14.51 -13.75
CA ASP A 560 -15.17 13.59 -12.81
C ASP A 560 -16.62 13.94 -12.49
N VAL A 561 -16.97 15.23 -12.52
CA VAL A 561 -18.22 15.73 -11.95
C VAL A 561 -19.18 16.25 -13.03
N ALA A 562 -18.71 16.93 -14.07
CA ALA A 562 -19.60 17.52 -15.07
C ALA A 562 -20.50 16.50 -15.81
N PRO A 563 -20.01 15.29 -16.16
CA PRO A 563 -20.84 14.17 -16.63
C PRO A 563 -22.06 13.83 -15.78
N LEU A 564 -22.01 14.11 -14.48
CA LEU A 564 -23.05 13.75 -13.51
C LEU A 564 -24.19 14.77 -13.46
N ALA A 565 -24.04 15.96 -14.07
CA ALA A 565 -25.06 16.99 -14.05
C ALA A 565 -26.29 16.57 -14.89
N SER A 566 -27.47 16.60 -14.28
CA SER A 566 -28.72 16.12 -14.88
C SER A 566 -29.18 16.93 -16.10
N ASP A 567 -28.78 18.20 -16.18
CA ASP A 567 -29.06 19.10 -17.29
C ASP A 567 -27.85 19.35 -18.21
N ILE A 568 -26.81 18.49 -18.16
CA ILE A 568 -25.61 18.64 -19.00
C ILE A 568 -25.95 18.71 -20.48
N ARG A 569 -26.87 17.86 -20.97
CA ARG A 569 -27.24 17.82 -22.40
C ARG A 569 -27.93 19.10 -22.90
N SER A 570 -28.68 19.78 -22.04
CA SER A 570 -29.44 20.99 -22.42
C SER A 570 -28.70 22.28 -22.11
N LYS A 571 -27.71 22.25 -21.21
CA LYS A 571 -26.98 23.45 -20.75
C LYS A 571 -25.46 23.35 -20.85
N TYR A 572 -24.92 22.43 -21.64
CA TYR A 572 -23.46 22.28 -21.80
C TYR A 572 -22.77 23.57 -22.25
N ALA A 573 -23.43 24.36 -23.12
CA ALA A 573 -22.91 25.63 -23.63
C ALA A 573 -22.57 26.63 -22.51
N MET A 574 -23.33 26.62 -21.40
CA MET A 574 -23.04 27.49 -20.25
C MET A 574 -21.70 27.19 -19.59
N ILE A 575 -21.26 25.92 -19.61
CA ILE A 575 -19.95 25.53 -19.10
C ILE A 575 -18.88 25.93 -20.12
N GLU A 576 -19.09 25.66 -21.41
CA GLU A 576 -18.11 25.98 -22.46
C GLU A 576 -17.72 27.47 -22.50
N GLU A 577 -18.67 28.37 -22.25
CA GLU A 577 -18.44 29.82 -22.22
C GLU A 577 -17.47 30.27 -21.11
N GLU A 578 -17.31 29.47 -20.05
CA GLU A 578 -16.50 29.80 -18.86
C GLU A 578 -15.12 29.09 -18.85
N LEU A 579 -14.85 28.25 -19.85
CA LEU A 579 -13.64 27.45 -19.94
C LEU A 579 -12.59 28.09 -20.85
N SER A 580 -11.33 27.96 -20.46
CA SER A 580 -10.20 28.17 -21.38
C SER A 580 -10.17 27.10 -22.47
N ASN A 581 -9.46 27.35 -23.58
CA ASN A 581 -9.37 26.41 -24.70
C ASN A 581 -8.85 25.02 -24.31
N GLU A 582 -7.92 24.96 -23.34
CA GLU A 582 -7.37 23.71 -22.81
C GLU A 582 -8.43 22.93 -22.03
N GLU A 583 -9.09 23.60 -21.08
CA GLU A 583 -10.17 23.02 -20.28
C GLU A 583 -11.34 22.58 -21.15
N LEU A 584 -11.69 23.37 -22.17
CA LEU A 584 -12.76 23.07 -23.11
C LEU A 584 -12.50 21.75 -23.86
N THR A 585 -11.25 21.49 -24.22
CA THR A 585 -10.86 20.26 -24.91
C THR A 585 -11.04 19.04 -23.99
N MET A 586 -10.59 19.14 -22.73
CA MET A 586 -10.73 18.07 -21.73
C MET A 586 -12.19 17.85 -21.34
N PHE A 587 -12.95 18.94 -21.17
CA PHE A 587 -14.37 18.92 -20.88
C PHE A 587 -15.18 18.24 -22.00
N ARG A 588 -14.94 18.61 -23.26
CA ARG A 588 -15.58 17.97 -24.42
C ARG A 588 -15.25 16.48 -24.49
N SER A 589 -13.99 16.11 -24.23
CA SER A 589 -13.61 14.71 -24.15
C SER A 589 -14.41 13.97 -23.07
N ALA A 590 -14.54 14.54 -21.88
CA ALA A 590 -15.25 13.91 -20.76
C ALA A 590 -16.76 13.79 -21.01
N VAL A 591 -17.41 14.82 -21.54
CA VAL A 591 -18.87 14.84 -21.76
C VAL A 591 -19.27 13.98 -22.96
N ASN A 592 -18.44 13.87 -24.00
CA ASN A 592 -18.74 13.00 -25.15
C ASN A 592 -18.80 11.50 -24.79
N HIS A 593 -18.34 11.11 -23.60
CA HIS A 593 -18.47 9.76 -23.08
C HIS A 593 -19.80 9.46 -22.35
N VAL A 594 -20.73 10.44 -22.27
CA VAL A 594 -22.02 10.41 -21.53
C VAL A 594 -23.21 10.51 -22.48
#